data_AF-A0A2N2KET0-F1
#
_entry.id   AF-A0A2N2KET0-F1
#
_cell.length_a   1.000
_cell.length_b   1.000
_cell.length_c   1.000
_cell.angle_alpha   90.00
_cell.angle_beta   90.00
_cell.angle_gamma   90.00
#
_symmetry.space_group_name_H-M   'P 1'
#
loop_
_entity.id
_entity.type
_entity.pdbx_description
1 polymer ?
#
loop_
_entity_poly.entity_id
_entity_poly.type
_entity_poly.pdbx_seq_one_letter_code
_entity_poly.pdbx_strand_id
1 'polypeptide(L)'
;MAQGYVLSFARDVSVDNPAPDQVVIQTPDKRSTLRDLTPGIVRAIEVLSTQGATEDDLAWQVAEIDGEPAITRFNQYLSIFAKCGMIRYLVFCNGRPLATLSSISACFQFSPNSFDGKSRYVLSRFAYIHREKENLILESPLSYGKITLHGWRGAALAAELARAQTCDSLCDLLDLIPRRAIELFLGMLLGSGFLYEERPDDPHAGEGQILAKWNFAGFDRVTLGFFMLKRCNSA
;
A
#
# COMPACT_ATOMS: atom_id res chain seq x y z
N MET A 1 5.28 18.59 9.12
CA MET A 1 4.51 17.87 8.09
C MET A 1 4.72 16.42 8.35
N ALA A 2 3.64 15.69 8.62
CA ALA A 2 3.73 14.32 9.03
C ALA A 2 4.34 13.44 7.92
N GLN A 3 5.11 12.44 8.36
CA GLN A 3 5.99 11.64 7.52
C GLN A 3 5.37 10.26 7.26
N GLY A 4 4.58 10.11 6.20
CA GLY A 4 3.92 8.83 5.94
C GLY A 4 3.48 8.65 4.50
N TYR A 5 2.77 7.55 4.29
CA TYR A 5 2.04 7.33 3.05
C TYR A 5 0.92 8.36 2.94
N VAL A 6 0.73 8.92 1.76
CA VAL A 6 -0.47 9.69 1.46
C VAL A 6 -1.59 8.69 1.19
N LEU A 7 -2.66 8.78 1.98
CA LEU A 7 -3.85 7.96 1.87
C LEU A 7 -4.85 8.63 0.94
N SER A 8 -5.45 7.87 0.04
CA SER A 8 -6.56 8.34 -0.80
C SER A 8 -7.52 7.20 -1.09
N PHE A 9 -8.76 7.53 -1.44
CA PHE A 9 -9.69 6.52 -1.92
C PHE A 9 -9.26 5.94 -3.27
N ALA A 10 -9.61 4.68 -3.50
CA ALA A 10 -9.47 4.00 -4.78
C ALA A 10 -10.26 4.74 -5.87
N ARG A 11 -9.82 4.64 -7.13
CA ARG A 11 -10.36 5.47 -8.23
C ARG A 11 -11.82 5.18 -8.55
N ASP A 12 -12.30 4.01 -8.17
CA ASP A 12 -13.63 3.48 -8.32
C ASP A 12 -14.54 3.76 -7.10
N VAL A 13 -14.01 4.46 -6.10
CA VAL A 13 -14.76 4.93 -4.93
C VAL A 13 -15.16 6.38 -5.17
N SER A 14 -16.46 6.67 -5.15
CA SER A 14 -16.99 8.03 -5.15
C SER A 14 -17.64 8.37 -3.82
N VAL A 15 -17.64 9.67 -3.51
CA VAL A 15 -18.15 10.22 -2.25
C VAL A 15 -19.10 11.36 -2.55
N ASP A 16 -20.32 11.27 -2.04
CA ASP A 16 -21.33 12.32 -2.10
C ASP A 16 -21.75 12.74 -0.68
N ASN A 17 -22.01 14.03 -0.47
CA ASN A 17 -22.41 14.58 0.82
C ASN A 17 -23.86 15.11 0.75
N PRO A 18 -24.89 14.25 0.89
CA PRO A 18 -26.29 14.66 0.77
C PRO A 18 -26.75 15.58 1.90
N ALA A 19 -26.07 15.55 3.04
CA ALA A 19 -26.32 16.41 4.20
C ALA A 19 -25.00 16.65 4.99
N PRO A 20 -24.91 17.67 5.86
CA PRO A 20 -23.68 18.00 6.58
C PRO A 20 -23.11 16.90 7.48
N ASP A 21 -23.95 15.97 7.94
CA ASP A 21 -23.62 14.86 8.85
C ASP A 21 -23.70 13.49 8.16
N GLN A 22 -23.88 13.47 6.84
CA GLN A 22 -24.05 12.25 6.05
C GLN A 22 -23.11 12.21 4.87
N VAL A 23 -22.49 11.06 4.71
CA VAL A 23 -21.61 10.76 3.58
C VAL A 23 -22.11 9.48 2.92
N VAL A 24 -22.28 9.52 1.60
CA VAL A 24 -22.56 8.35 0.78
C VAL A 24 -21.27 7.94 0.08
N ILE A 25 -20.80 6.73 0.39
CA ILE A 25 -19.66 6.11 -0.29
C ILE A 25 -20.21 5.08 -1.27
N GLN A 26 -19.79 5.19 -2.52
CA GLN A 26 -20.15 4.27 -3.59
C GLN A 26 -18.90 3.61 -4.15
N THR A 27 -18.87 2.29 -4.13
CA THR A 27 -17.90 1.43 -4.82
C THR A 27 -18.60 0.75 -6.00
N PRO A 28 -17.88 0.01 -6.87
CA PRO A 28 -18.51 -0.71 -7.98
C PRO A 28 -19.64 -1.66 -7.53
N ASP A 29 -19.45 -2.30 -6.37
CA ASP A 29 -20.34 -3.37 -5.90
C ASP A 29 -21.32 -2.94 -4.81
N LYS A 30 -21.09 -1.78 -4.17
CA LYS A 30 -21.86 -1.39 -2.98
C LYS A 30 -22.00 0.13 -2.85
N ARG A 31 -23.20 0.54 -2.40
CA ARG A 31 -23.47 1.88 -1.90
C ARG A 31 -23.73 1.83 -0.40
N SER A 32 -23.05 2.67 0.37
CA SER A 32 -23.20 2.75 1.83
C SER A 32 -23.40 4.20 2.26
N THR A 33 -24.40 4.44 3.11
CA THR A 33 -24.62 5.75 3.73
C THR A 33 -24.11 5.71 5.17
N LEU A 34 -23.15 6.58 5.46
CA LEU A 34 -22.69 6.87 6.81
C LEU A 34 -23.51 8.05 7.34
N ARG A 35 -23.98 7.95 8.58
CA ARG A 35 -24.81 8.95 9.26
C ARG A 35 -24.19 9.33 10.59
N ASP A 36 -24.68 10.44 11.15
CA ASP A 36 -24.24 10.97 12.45
C ASP A 36 -22.72 11.21 12.48
N LEU A 37 -22.15 11.63 11.35
CA LEU A 37 -20.75 11.97 11.22
C LEU A 37 -20.50 13.38 11.75
N THR A 38 -19.38 13.54 12.46
CA THR A 38 -18.94 14.85 12.91
C THR A 38 -18.31 15.62 11.74
N PRO A 39 -18.33 16.97 11.76
CA PRO A 39 -17.80 17.78 10.66
C PRO A 39 -16.35 17.48 10.29
N GLY A 40 -15.47 17.22 11.27
CA GLY A 40 -14.08 16.84 11.02
C GLY A 40 -13.95 15.49 10.32
N ILE A 41 -14.77 14.50 10.64
CA ILE A 41 -14.78 13.20 9.95
C ILE A 41 -15.28 13.34 8.51
N VAL A 42 -16.34 14.12 8.28
CA VAL A 42 -16.82 14.41 6.91
C VAL A 42 -15.70 15.07 6.11
N ARG A 43 -15.01 16.05 6.69
CA ARG A 43 -13.88 16.72 6.06
C ARG A 43 -12.74 15.76 5.72
N ALA A 44 -12.37 14.87 6.63
CA ALA A 44 -11.32 13.88 6.39
C ALA A 44 -11.67 12.93 5.22
N ILE A 45 -12.94 12.51 5.12
CA ILE A 45 -13.44 11.71 4.00
C ILE A 45 -13.36 12.47 2.67
N GLU A 46 -13.71 13.75 2.64
CA GLU A 46 -13.53 14.60 1.45
C GLU A 46 -12.07 14.74 1.02
N VAL A 47 -11.16 14.86 1.99
CA VAL A 47 -9.72 14.92 1.69
C VAL A 47 -9.26 13.59 1.08
N LEU A 48 -9.70 12.44 1.62
CA LEU A 48 -9.41 11.12 1.05
C LEU A 48 -9.94 10.95 -0.37
N SER A 49 -11.11 11.53 -0.71
CA SER A 49 -11.72 11.39 -2.04
C SER A 49 -11.11 12.29 -3.11
N THR A 50 -10.35 13.30 -2.71
CA THR A 50 -9.78 14.31 -3.62
C THR A 50 -8.27 14.17 -3.74
N GLN A 51 -7.52 14.90 -2.92
CA GLN A 51 -6.07 15.01 -2.98
C GLN A 51 -5.33 13.97 -2.12
N GLY A 52 -6.03 13.38 -1.16
CA GLY A 52 -5.44 12.54 -0.11
C GLY A 52 -4.62 13.34 0.90
N ALA A 53 -4.26 12.68 2.00
CA ALA A 53 -3.38 13.22 3.03
C ALA A 53 -2.76 12.09 3.84
N THR A 54 -1.75 12.39 4.65
CA THR A 54 -1.20 11.39 5.59
C THR A 54 -2.21 11.13 6.72
N GLU A 55 -2.11 9.96 7.36
CA GLU A 55 -2.98 9.62 8.49
C GLU A 55 -2.90 10.65 9.62
N ASP A 56 -1.69 11.07 9.97
CA ASP A 56 -1.44 12.11 10.98
C ASP A 56 -2.05 13.47 10.58
N ASP A 57 -1.92 13.89 9.31
CA ASP A 57 -2.51 15.16 8.85
C ASP A 57 -4.05 15.11 8.86
N LEU A 58 -4.64 13.94 8.58
CA LEU A 58 -6.09 13.72 8.67
C LEU A 58 -6.55 13.71 10.13
N ALA A 59 -5.84 13.00 11.01
CA ALA A 59 -6.14 12.95 12.43
C ALA A 59 -6.04 14.34 13.08
N TRP A 60 -5.01 15.11 12.71
CA TRP A 60 -4.85 16.50 13.17
C TRP A 60 -6.01 17.39 12.73
N GLN A 61 -6.44 17.30 11.46
CA GLN A 61 -7.62 18.05 10.98
C GLN A 61 -8.92 17.65 11.71
N VAL A 62 -9.10 16.35 11.98
CA VAL A 62 -10.26 15.88 12.75
C VAL A 62 -10.22 16.44 14.17
N ALA A 63 -9.05 16.40 14.83
CA ALA A 63 -8.87 16.91 16.18
C ALA A 63 -9.08 18.43 16.27
N GLU A 64 -8.64 19.17 15.26
CA GLU A 64 -8.82 20.62 15.17
C GLU A 64 -10.31 21.02 15.12
N ILE A 65 -11.14 20.23 14.42
CA ILE A 65 -12.57 20.52 14.22
C ILE A 65 -13.45 19.92 15.32
N ASP A 66 -13.22 18.66 15.66
CA ASP A 66 -14.11 17.86 16.52
C ASP A 66 -13.50 17.54 17.90
N GLY A 67 -12.23 17.90 18.13
CA GLY A 67 -11.47 17.58 19.33
C GLY A 67 -10.79 16.20 19.30
N GLU A 68 -9.75 16.04 20.13
CA GLU A 68 -8.95 14.81 20.26
C GLU A 68 -9.78 13.50 20.40
N PRO A 69 -10.91 13.46 21.14
CA PRO A 69 -11.70 12.23 21.25
C PRO A 69 -12.24 11.70 19.91
N ALA A 70 -12.42 12.58 18.91
CA ALA A 70 -12.93 12.20 17.59
C ALA A 70 -11.92 11.40 16.76
N ILE A 71 -10.61 11.48 17.07
CA ILE A 71 -9.56 10.73 16.37
C ILE A 71 -9.82 9.22 16.43
N THR A 72 -10.28 8.72 17.58
CA THR A 72 -10.56 7.28 17.72
C THR A 72 -11.66 6.83 16.75
N ARG A 73 -12.72 7.63 16.61
CA ARG A 73 -13.81 7.34 15.68
C ARG A 73 -13.36 7.46 14.23
N PHE A 74 -12.53 8.45 13.91
CA PHE A 74 -11.91 8.57 12.59
C PHE A 74 -11.05 7.33 12.24
N ASN A 75 -10.17 6.88 13.13
CA ASN A 75 -9.31 5.71 12.91
C ASN A 75 -10.12 4.42 12.71
N GLN A 76 -11.28 4.29 13.37
CA GLN A 76 -12.21 3.19 13.11
C GLN A 76 -12.74 3.20 11.67
N TYR A 77 -13.19 4.35 11.17
CA TYR A 77 -13.63 4.48 9.78
C TYR A 77 -12.49 4.21 8.80
N LEU A 78 -11.30 4.75 9.05
CA LEU A 78 -10.12 4.51 8.20
C LEU A 78 -9.77 3.02 8.12
N SER A 79 -9.81 2.31 9.25
CA SER A 79 -9.60 0.86 9.29
C SER A 79 -10.68 0.10 8.50
N ILE A 80 -11.94 0.51 8.58
CA ILE A 80 -13.05 -0.07 7.80
C ILE A 80 -12.79 0.14 6.31
N PHE A 81 -12.46 1.36 5.88
CA PHE A 81 -12.17 1.65 4.49
C PHE A 81 -10.99 0.84 3.96
N ALA A 82 -9.92 0.70 4.74
CA ALA A 82 -8.77 -0.12 4.39
C ALA A 82 -9.15 -1.61 4.23
N LYS A 83 -9.91 -2.17 5.17
CA LYS A 83 -10.41 -3.56 5.12
C LYS A 83 -11.36 -3.80 3.93
N CYS A 84 -12.10 -2.78 3.52
CA CYS A 84 -12.94 -2.84 2.33
C CYS A 84 -12.16 -2.60 1.03
N GLY A 85 -10.83 -2.49 1.07
CA GLY A 85 -10.00 -2.25 -0.11
C GLY A 85 -10.15 -0.86 -0.73
N MET A 86 -10.78 0.08 -0.01
CA MET A 86 -11.08 1.43 -0.52
C MET A 86 -9.87 2.36 -0.43
N ILE A 87 -8.84 2.05 0.38
CA ILE A 87 -7.68 2.91 0.59
C ILE A 87 -6.52 2.51 -0.31
N ARG A 88 -5.93 3.52 -0.97
CA ARG A 88 -4.65 3.45 -1.66
C ARG A 88 -3.57 4.15 -0.83
N TYR A 89 -2.36 3.60 -0.87
CA TYR A 89 -1.20 4.15 -0.18
C TYR A 89 -0.20 4.67 -1.20
N LEU A 90 0.14 5.94 -1.12
CA LEU A 90 1.00 6.61 -2.09
C LEU A 90 2.33 7.02 -1.45
N VAL A 91 3.41 6.78 -2.19
CA VAL A 91 4.72 7.37 -1.92
C VAL A 91 4.96 8.48 -2.91
N PHE A 92 5.42 9.63 -2.44
CA PHE A 92 5.79 10.77 -3.28
C PHE A 92 7.31 10.98 -3.28
N CYS A 93 7.83 11.42 -4.43
CA CYS A 93 9.20 11.85 -4.62
C CYS A 93 9.17 13.22 -5.30
N ASN A 94 9.65 14.26 -4.61
CA ASN A 94 9.71 15.63 -5.12
C ASN A 94 8.36 16.12 -5.71
N GLY A 95 7.27 15.91 -4.98
CA GLY A 95 5.92 16.34 -5.38
C GLY A 95 5.24 15.50 -6.46
N ARG A 96 5.90 14.44 -6.97
CA ARG A 96 5.31 13.50 -7.93
C ARG A 96 5.11 12.14 -7.28
N PRO A 97 4.04 11.40 -7.62
CA PRO A 97 3.87 10.05 -7.12
C PRO A 97 5.04 9.19 -7.63
N LEU A 98 5.60 8.38 -6.74
CA LEU A 98 6.65 7.39 -6.99
C LEU A 98 6.05 5.99 -7.12
N ALA A 99 5.15 5.65 -6.19
CA ALA A 99 4.48 4.37 -6.14
C ALA A 99 3.07 4.51 -5.56
N THR A 100 2.16 3.65 -5.99
CA THR A 100 0.83 3.51 -5.38
C THR A 100 0.51 2.05 -5.13
N LEU A 101 0.38 1.68 -3.87
CA LEU A 101 -0.13 0.38 -3.46
C LEU A 101 -1.66 0.42 -3.43
N SER A 102 -2.29 -0.54 -4.10
CA SER A 102 -3.74 -0.74 -4.13
C SER A 102 -4.06 -2.19 -3.82
N SER A 103 -5.19 -2.41 -3.12
CA SER A 103 -5.70 -3.76 -2.91
C SER A 103 -6.16 -4.39 -4.23
N ILE A 104 -5.94 -5.70 -4.37
CA ILE A 104 -6.54 -6.52 -5.44
C ILE A 104 -7.43 -7.64 -4.87
N SER A 105 -7.58 -7.71 -3.53
CA SER A 105 -8.32 -8.77 -2.84
C SER A 105 -8.89 -8.29 -1.51
N ALA A 106 -10.03 -8.84 -1.09
CA ALA A 106 -10.61 -8.57 0.23
C ALA A 106 -9.70 -9.01 1.40
N CYS A 107 -8.75 -9.91 1.14
CA CYS A 107 -7.79 -10.39 2.14
C CYS A 107 -6.57 -9.47 2.30
N PHE A 108 -6.54 -8.34 1.57
CA PHE A 108 -5.45 -7.38 1.65
C PHE A 108 -5.41 -6.71 3.03
N GLN A 109 -4.25 -6.83 3.67
CA GLN A 109 -3.90 -6.10 4.88
C GLN A 109 -2.56 -5.44 4.61
N PHE A 110 -2.49 -4.13 4.86
CA PHE A 110 -1.24 -3.40 4.77
C PHE A 110 -0.89 -2.89 6.15
N SER A 111 0.23 -3.39 6.66
CA SER A 111 0.86 -2.88 7.86
C SER A 111 2.24 -2.38 7.43
N PRO A 112 2.50 -1.07 7.49
CA PRO A 112 3.81 -0.57 7.16
C PRO A 112 4.81 -1.10 8.20
N ASN A 113 5.70 -1.97 7.75
CA ASN A 113 6.69 -2.58 8.62
C ASN A 113 7.86 -1.63 8.79
N SER A 114 8.34 -1.50 10.03
CA SER A 114 9.68 -0.99 10.26
C SER A 114 10.68 -1.96 9.64
N PHE A 115 11.76 -1.42 9.10
CA PHE A 115 12.84 -2.20 8.52
C PHE A 115 14.17 -1.72 9.13
N ASP A 116 15.16 -2.61 9.21
CA ASP A 116 16.49 -2.26 9.66
C ASP A 116 17.27 -1.66 8.48
N GLY A 117 17.69 -0.40 8.60
CA GLY A 117 18.42 0.28 7.54
C GLY A 117 19.75 -0.39 7.14
N LYS A 118 20.31 -1.23 8.02
CA LYS A 118 21.56 -1.98 7.77
C LYS A 118 21.33 -3.32 7.10
N SER A 119 20.13 -3.88 7.21
CA SER A 119 19.79 -5.15 6.58
C SER A 119 19.76 -5.02 5.06
N ARG A 120 20.05 -6.14 4.39
CA ARG A 120 19.97 -6.26 2.94
C ARG A 120 18.60 -6.80 2.58
N TYR A 121 17.95 -6.18 1.61
CA TYR A 121 16.61 -6.54 1.16
C TYR A 121 16.61 -6.86 -0.32
N VAL A 122 15.83 -7.89 -0.70
CA VAL A 122 15.69 -8.37 -2.06
C VAL A 122 14.21 -8.56 -2.39
N LEU A 123 13.84 -8.32 -3.64
CA LEU A 123 12.49 -8.61 -4.12
C LEU A 123 12.19 -10.11 -4.04
N SER A 124 10.92 -10.43 -3.79
CA SER A 124 10.43 -11.79 -3.97
C SER A 124 10.77 -12.30 -5.36
N ARG A 125 11.18 -13.55 -5.48
CA ARG A 125 11.43 -14.17 -6.81
C ARG A 125 10.14 -14.39 -7.61
N PHE A 126 8.98 -14.28 -6.96
CA PHE A 126 7.68 -14.29 -7.62
C PHE A 126 7.18 -12.89 -7.98
N ALA A 127 7.89 -11.84 -7.57
CA ALA A 127 7.56 -10.48 -7.99
C ALA A 127 7.93 -10.28 -9.46
N TYR A 128 7.03 -9.68 -10.22
CA TYR A 128 7.25 -9.38 -11.63
C TYR A 128 6.68 -8.01 -11.97
N ILE A 129 7.32 -7.34 -12.92
CA ILE A 129 6.86 -6.06 -13.47
C ILE A 129 6.26 -6.33 -14.84
N HIS A 130 5.08 -5.80 -15.09
CA HIS A 130 4.46 -5.83 -16.40
C HIS A 130 3.74 -4.52 -16.70
N ARG A 131 3.35 -4.36 -17.97
CA ARG A 131 2.52 -3.23 -18.40
C ARG A 131 1.05 -3.54 -18.16
N GLU A 132 0.32 -2.61 -17.56
CA GLU A 132 -1.14 -2.59 -17.52
C GLU A 132 -1.63 -1.24 -18.06
N LYS A 133 -2.22 -1.25 -19.25
CA LYS A 133 -2.54 -0.01 -20.02
C LYS A 133 -1.27 0.84 -20.20
N GLU A 134 -1.25 2.05 -19.65
CA GLU A 134 -0.12 2.98 -19.73
C GLU A 134 0.79 2.97 -18.48
N ASN A 135 0.56 2.05 -17.54
CA ASN A 135 1.30 2.00 -16.28
C ASN A 135 2.20 0.77 -16.19
N LEU A 136 3.28 0.89 -15.42
CA LEU A 136 4.07 -0.24 -14.94
C LEU A 136 3.52 -0.71 -13.61
N ILE A 137 3.23 -2.00 -13.53
CA ILE A 137 2.67 -2.64 -12.34
C ILE A 137 3.64 -3.68 -11.84
N LEU A 138 3.93 -3.63 -10.54
CA LEU A 138 4.62 -4.67 -9.78
C LEU A 138 3.56 -5.53 -9.07
N GLU A 139 3.58 -6.83 -9.37
CA GLU A 139 2.67 -7.84 -8.81
C GLU A 139 3.46 -9.05 -8.30
N SER A 140 2.84 -9.79 -7.38
CA SER A 140 3.37 -11.06 -6.88
C SER A 140 2.18 -11.96 -6.52
N PRO A 141 2.21 -13.26 -6.86
CA PRO A 141 1.20 -14.22 -6.41
C PRO A 141 1.13 -14.34 -4.88
N LEU A 142 2.15 -13.88 -4.16
CA LEU A 142 2.20 -13.90 -2.71
C LEU A 142 1.62 -12.63 -2.07
N SER A 143 1.33 -11.60 -2.86
CA SER A 143 0.76 -10.33 -2.39
C SER A 143 -0.72 -10.24 -2.69
N TYR A 144 -1.49 -9.67 -1.76
CA TYR A 144 -2.89 -9.29 -1.98
C TYR A 144 -3.06 -7.86 -2.51
N GLY A 145 -1.96 -7.19 -2.83
CA GLY A 145 -1.93 -5.86 -3.41
C GLY A 145 -1.17 -5.84 -4.73
N LYS A 146 -1.33 -4.74 -5.45
CA LYS A 146 -0.48 -4.38 -6.59
C LYS A 146 0.12 -3.00 -6.41
N ILE A 147 1.32 -2.81 -6.91
CA ILE A 147 2.01 -1.51 -6.85
C ILE A 147 2.12 -0.93 -8.25
N THR A 148 1.48 0.21 -8.45
CA THR A 148 1.71 1.03 -9.64
C THR A 148 2.99 1.82 -9.46
N LEU A 149 3.97 1.62 -10.36
CA LEU A 149 5.24 2.34 -10.39
C LEU A 149 5.08 3.57 -11.29
N HIS A 150 5.22 4.76 -10.69
CA HIS A 150 5.01 6.02 -11.40
C HIS A 150 6.33 6.56 -11.92
N GLY A 151 6.46 6.56 -13.25
CA GLY A 151 7.67 7.00 -13.93
C GLY A 151 8.87 6.09 -13.67
N TRP A 152 10.05 6.54 -14.12
CA TRP A 152 11.25 5.71 -14.12
C TRP A 152 11.84 5.47 -12.72
N ARG A 153 11.64 6.40 -11.77
CA ARG A 153 12.25 6.31 -10.43
C ARG A 153 11.78 5.10 -9.63
N GLY A 154 10.47 4.83 -9.65
CA GLY A 154 9.91 3.65 -8.98
C GLY A 154 10.36 2.35 -9.65
N ALA A 155 10.43 2.35 -10.99
CA ALA A 155 10.93 1.21 -11.76
C ALA A 155 12.42 0.94 -11.51
N ALA A 156 13.25 1.97 -11.41
CA ALA A 156 14.66 1.85 -11.08
C ALA A 156 14.86 1.27 -9.67
N LEU A 157 14.15 1.77 -8.66
CA LEU A 157 14.20 1.19 -7.31
C LEU A 157 13.83 -0.29 -7.30
N ALA A 158 12.73 -0.66 -7.96
CA ALA A 158 12.32 -2.06 -8.05
C ALA A 158 13.36 -2.92 -8.78
N ALA A 159 13.92 -2.43 -9.89
CA ALA A 159 14.95 -3.14 -10.64
C ALA A 159 16.23 -3.36 -9.80
N GLU A 160 16.64 -2.37 -9.01
CA GLU A 160 17.82 -2.49 -8.15
C GLU A 160 17.67 -3.51 -7.03
N LEU A 161 16.42 -3.75 -6.59
CA LEU A 161 16.08 -4.76 -5.60
C LEU A 161 15.96 -6.19 -6.19
N ALA A 162 16.21 -6.39 -7.49
CA ALA A 162 16.41 -7.73 -8.06
C ALA A 162 17.68 -8.41 -7.49
N ARG A 163 18.59 -7.62 -6.92
CA ARG A 163 19.70 -8.04 -6.08
C ARG A 163 19.49 -7.50 -4.67
N ALA A 164 20.07 -8.16 -3.67
CA ALA A 164 19.95 -7.70 -2.30
C ALA A 164 20.69 -6.36 -2.09
N GLN A 165 19.99 -5.37 -1.53
CA GLN A 165 20.48 -4.00 -1.33
C GLN A 165 20.18 -3.51 0.09
N THR A 166 21.03 -2.65 0.63
CA THR A 166 20.70 -1.88 1.84
C THR A 166 20.02 -0.57 1.47
N CYS A 167 19.33 0.06 2.42
CA CYS A 167 18.75 1.39 2.19
C CYS A 167 19.82 2.43 1.83
N ASP A 168 20.99 2.38 2.47
CA ASP A 168 22.10 3.30 2.19
C ASP A 168 22.63 3.10 0.76
N SER A 169 22.84 1.84 0.34
CA SER A 169 23.31 1.56 -1.02
C SER A 169 22.35 2.06 -2.11
N LEU A 170 21.04 2.02 -1.86
CA LEU A 170 20.04 2.58 -2.77
C LEU A 170 20.07 4.11 -2.78
N CYS A 171 20.31 4.75 -1.64
CA CYS A 171 20.45 6.21 -1.57
C CYS A 171 21.68 6.68 -2.36
N ASP A 172 22.80 5.95 -2.26
CA ASP A 172 24.02 6.26 -2.99
C ASP A 172 23.86 6.05 -4.51
N LEU A 173 23.16 4.98 -4.90
CA LEU A 173 22.97 4.63 -6.31
C LEU A 173 21.91 5.51 -7.01
N LEU A 174 20.89 5.94 -6.28
CA LEU A 174 19.73 6.67 -6.80
C LEU A 174 19.58 8.01 -6.06
N ASP A 175 20.64 8.82 -6.12
CA ASP A 175 20.76 10.14 -5.46
C ASP A 175 19.64 11.14 -5.80
N LEU A 176 18.99 10.98 -6.95
CA LEU A 176 17.82 11.77 -7.37
C LEU A 176 16.52 11.43 -6.63
N ILE A 177 16.52 10.40 -5.77
CA ILE A 177 15.39 9.99 -4.96
C ILE A 177 15.72 10.30 -3.49
N PRO A 178 14.94 11.16 -2.81
CA PRO A 178 15.18 11.44 -1.40
C PRO A 178 15.14 10.16 -0.57
N ARG A 179 16.07 10.02 0.38
CA ARG A 179 16.15 8.88 1.31
C ARG A 179 14.78 8.49 1.88
N ARG A 180 13.98 9.49 2.27
CA ARG A 180 12.64 9.23 2.82
C ARG A 180 11.69 8.52 1.84
N ALA A 181 11.74 8.86 0.56
CA ALA A 181 10.92 8.20 -0.45
C ALA A 181 11.39 6.75 -0.67
N ILE A 182 12.70 6.50 -0.58
CA ILE A 182 13.27 5.14 -0.61
C ILE A 182 12.78 4.35 0.62
N GLU A 183 12.88 4.90 1.83
CA GLU A 183 12.41 4.25 3.05
C GLU A 183 10.92 3.88 2.98
N LEU A 184 10.06 4.80 2.55
CA LEU A 184 8.63 4.54 2.37
C LEU A 184 8.38 3.49 1.29
N PHE A 185 9.16 3.50 0.20
CA PHE A 185 9.04 2.49 -0.85
C PHE A 185 9.45 1.10 -0.35
N LEU A 186 10.55 0.98 0.40
CA LEU A 186 10.98 -0.29 1.00
C LEU A 186 9.95 -0.79 2.02
N GLY A 187 9.47 0.08 2.91
CA GLY A 187 8.42 -0.26 3.88
C GLY A 187 7.12 -0.70 3.19
N MET A 188 6.76 -0.08 2.07
CA MET A 188 5.61 -0.48 1.25
C MET A 188 5.79 -1.90 0.73
N LEU A 189 6.93 -2.19 0.10
CA LEU A 189 7.19 -3.52 -0.46
C LEU A 189 7.25 -4.59 0.62
N LEU A 190 7.91 -4.32 1.76
CA LEU A 190 8.02 -5.25 2.88
C LEU A 190 6.67 -5.51 3.53
N GLY A 191 5.90 -4.45 3.81
CA GLY A 191 4.56 -4.55 4.42
C GLY A 191 3.49 -5.17 3.51
N SER A 192 3.76 -5.29 2.21
CA SER A 192 2.85 -5.91 1.23
C SER A 192 3.39 -7.22 0.62
N GLY A 193 4.47 -7.77 1.16
CA GLY A 193 4.98 -9.10 0.78
C GLY A 193 5.70 -9.16 -0.58
N PHE A 194 6.22 -8.03 -1.06
CA PHE A 194 7.07 -7.96 -2.25
C PHE A 194 8.55 -8.00 -1.95
N LEU A 195 8.94 -7.71 -0.71
CA LEU A 195 10.33 -7.57 -0.29
C LEU A 195 10.61 -8.47 0.90
N TYR A 196 11.82 -9.00 0.93
CA TYR A 196 12.32 -9.89 1.96
C TYR A 196 13.70 -9.47 2.43
N GLU A 197 13.97 -9.69 3.72
CA GLU A 197 15.30 -9.53 4.28
C GLU A 197 16.17 -10.73 3.88
N GLU A 198 17.31 -10.47 3.24
CA GLU A 198 18.30 -11.48 2.93
C GLU A 198 18.93 -11.99 4.22
N ARG A 199 18.78 -13.30 4.46
CA ARG A 199 19.41 -13.98 5.60
C ARG A 199 20.48 -14.92 5.05
N PRO A 200 21.74 -14.85 5.53
CA PRO A 200 22.82 -15.69 5.02
C PRO A 200 22.52 -17.19 5.07
N ASP A 201 21.75 -17.60 6.08
CA ASP A 201 21.39 -19.01 6.33
C ASP A 201 20.09 -19.45 5.65
N ASP A 202 19.41 -18.54 4.93
CA ASP A 202 18.17 -18.83 4.22
C ASP A 202 18.27 -18.38 2.75
N PRO A 203 18.58 -19.29 1.82
CA PRO A 203 18.69 -18.97 0.40
C PRO A 203 17.36 -18.54 -0.23
N HIS A 204 16.26 -18.61 0.52
CA HIS A 204 14.93 -18.17 0.10
C HIS A 204 14.45 -16.93 0.87
N ALA A 205 15.29 -16.28 1.67
CA ALA A 205 15.03 -15.01 2.34
C ALA A 205 13.66 -14.96 3.07
N GLY A 206 13.23 -16.03 3.73
CA GLY A 206 11.94 -16.08 4.43
C GLY A 206 10.73 -16.44 3.55
N GLU A 207 10.92 -16.73 2.26
CA GLU A 207 9.94 -17.47 1.47
C GLU A 207 9.91 -18.92 1.97
N GLY A 208 8.96 -19.25 2.86
CA GLY A 208 8.93 -20.53 3.58
C GLY A 208 9.18 -21.77 2.72
N GLN A 209 9.78 -22.82 3.30
CA GLN A 209 10.33 -24.00 2.61
C GLN A 209 9.39 -24.71 1.61
N ILE A 210 8.07 -24.56 1.77
CA ILE A 210 7.08 -25.09 0.82
C ILE A 210 7.17 -24.33 -0.52
N LEU A 211 7.32 -23.01 -0.47
CA LEU A 211 7.42 -22.15 -1.65
C LEU A 211 8.73 -22.38 -2.40
N ALA A 212 9.83 -22.71 -1.71
CA ALA A 212 11.14 -23.00 -2.31
C ALA A 212 11.08 -23.97 -3.50
N LYS A 213 10.16 -24.94 -3.47
CA LYS A 213 9.95 -25.97 -4.51
C LYS A 213 9.17 -25.47 -5.75
N TRP A 214 8.61 -24.26 -5.70
CA TRP A 214 7.80 -23.68 -6.78
C TRP A 214 8.62 -22.73 -7.65
N ASN A 215 8.38 -22.83 -8.95
CA ASN A 215 8.89 -21.90 -9.95
C ASN A 215 7.75 -21.01 -10.47
N PHE A 216 8.10 -19.87 -11.04
CA PHE A 216 7.16 -18.88 -11.58
C PHE A 216 6.12 -19.49 -12.55
N ALA A 217 6.55 -20.44 -13.39
CA ALA A 217 5.67 -21.12 -14.34
C ALA A 217 4.65 -22.10 -13.70
N GLY A 218 4.81 -22.47 -12.43
CA GLY A 218 3.87 -23.34 -11.71
C GLY A 218 2.65 -22.60 -11.17
N PHE A 219 2.63 -21.28 -11.28
CA PHE A 219 1.57 -20.38 -10.83
C PHE A 219 0.77 -19.89 -12.04
N ASP A 220 -0.07 -20.76 -12.62
CA ASP A 220 -1.06 -20.33 -13.62
C ASP A 220 -2.20 -19.56 -12.93
N ARG A 221 -2.86 -18.62 -13.64
CA ARG A 221 -3.89 -17.72 -13.09
C ARG A 221 -5.04 -18.46 -12.40
N VAL A 222 -5.36 -19.67 -12.86
CA VAL A 222 -6.39 -20.55 -12.26
C VAL A 222 -5.92 -21.12 -10.91
N THR A 223 -4.65 -21.49 -10.80
CA THR A 223 -4.05 -22.04 -9.57
C THR A 223 -3.76 -20.94 -8.54
N LEU A 224 -3.42 -19.72 -8.99
CA LEU A 224 -3.28 -18.52 -8.14
C LEU A 224 -4.57 -18.20 -7.38
N GLY A 225 -5.71 -18.19 -8.08
CA GLY A 225 -7.02 -17.91 -7.47
C GLY A 225 -7.35 -18.89 -6.36
N PHE A 226 -7.14 -20.20 -6.60
CA PHE A 226 -7.34 -21.24 -5.59
C PHE A 226 -6.38 -21.15 -4.41
N PHE A 227 -5.12 -20.75 -4.63
CA PHE A 227 -4.13 -20.60 -3.56
C PHE A 227 -4.42 -19.39 -2.67
N MET A 228 -4.76 -18.23 -3.27
CA MET A 228 -5.18 -17.05 -2.51
C MET A 228 -6.47 -17.33 -1.71
N LEU A 229 -7.44 -18.04 -2.28
CA LEU A 229 -8.67 -18.45 -1.58
C LEU A 229 -8.38 -19.40 -0.39
N LYS A 230 -7.50 -20.40 -0.57
CA LYS A 230 -7.11 -21.30 0.54
C LYS A 230 -6.38 -20.57 1.66
N ARG A 231 -5.51 -19.61 1.33
CA ARG A 231 -4.76 -18.83 2.32
C ARG A 231 -5.67 -17.84 3.06
N CYS A 232 -6.70 -17.31 2.41
CA CYS A 232 -7.71 -16.47 3.06
C CYS A 232 -8.62 -17.25 4.03
N ASN A 233 -8.87 -18.55 3.78
CA ASN A 233 -9.63 -19.41 4.69
C ASN A 233 -8.82 -20.01 5.85
N SER A 234 -7.49 -19.78 5.88
CA SER A 234 -6.58 -20.37 6.87
C SER A 234 -5.95 -19.34 7.82
N ALA A 235 -6.33 -18.06 7.69
CA ALA A 235 -5.88 -16.93 8.52
C ALA A 235 -7.09 -16.33 9.25
#